data_AF-A0A2N8KHY4-F1
#
_entry.id   AF-A0A2N8KHY4-F1
#
_cell.length_a   1.000
_cell.length_b   1.000
_cell.length_c   1.000
_cell.angle_alpha   90.00
_cell.angle_beta   90.00
_cell.angle_gamma   90.00
#
_symmetry.space_group_name_H-M   'P 1'
#
loop_
_entity.id
_entity.type
_entity.pdbx_description
1 polymer ?
#
loop_
_entity_poly.entity_id
_entity_poly.type
_entity_poly.pdbx_seq_one_letter_code
_entity_poly.pdbx_strand_id
1 'polypeptide(L)'
;MPAGRAQASTARLEWLWLLPFAAALYYPWALRWAHAGFVARDGSGVAPLLSLLTAYLVPLAGFLALYALGRQAALTDRLVLARRLAHLAVAAPPAYTLLGVLLYLMKINGHDIAVWTGLWIALAALSAMTMRTTLPRPAVLDDPAVYSRLRVGHGIASLALLLAFLAPHLFNHMLGVLGNDVHMAAMDVLRAVYRHGAVEPVLITLFFLQILSGLVLLKPKTARRADMLDSLQTASGIYLALFIASHINSVFVLARYFGTDTNYAWAIGEPVGLVGDAWNIRLLPHYSIAVWLLIVHLACGLRVVMRGHGASESRSAAAALGVIGVGSLVTMVITAGMTGLRLA
;
A
#
# COMPACT_ATOMS: atom_id res chain seq x y z
N MET A 1 33.11 23.07 -16.75
CA MET A 1 32.81 22.01 -15.76
C MET A 1 31.51 21.32 -16.15
N PRO A 2 31.48 20.02 -16.56
CA PRO A 2 30.24 19.29 -16.25
C PRO A 2 30.31 17.76 -16.02
N ALA A 3 31.17 16.99 -16.71
CA ALA A 3 31.00 15.52 -16.77
C ALA A 3 31.26 14.80 -15.43
N GLY A 4 32.36 15.14 -14.74
CA GLY A 4 32.75 14.47 -13.48
C GLY A 4 31.80 14.74 -12.30
N ARG A 5 31.22 15.95 -12.20
CA ARG A 5 30.23 16.27 -11.15
C ARG A 5 28.87 15.59 -11.41
N ALA A 6 28.42 15.53 -12.66
CA ALA A 6 27.18 14.86 -13.04
C ALA A 6 27.25 13.35 -12.74
N GLN A 7 28.38 12.71 -13.05
CA GLN A 7 28.60 11.29 -12.80
C GLN A 7 28.67 10.96 -11.30
N ALA A 8 29.37 11.78 -10.51
CA ALA A 8 29.43 11.63 -9.05
C ALA A 8 28.07 11.83 -8.36
N SER A 9 27.23 12.76 -8.87
CA SER A 9 25.87 12.97 -8.35
C SER A 9 24.94 11.78 -8.61
N THR A 10 25.05 11.17 -9.79
CA THR A 10 24.26 9.99 -10.18
C THR A 10 24.65 8.77 -9.35
N ALA A 11 25.96 8.56 -9.12
CA ALA A 11 26.47 7.48 -8.29
C ALA A 11 25.94 7.55 -6.84
N ARG A 12 25.74 8.76 -6.28
CA ARG A 12 25.13 8.93 -4.94
C ARG A 12 23.64 8.65 -4.93
N LEU A 13 22.93 9.02 -6.01
CA LEU A 13 21.49 8.79 -6.14
C LEU A 13 21.16 7.29 -6.21
N GLU A 14 21.98 6.48 -6.89
CA GLU A 14 21.79 5.03 -6.99
C GLU A 14 21.76 4.31 -5.63
N TRP A 15 22.30 4.91 -4.56
CA TRP A 15 22.29 4.37 -3.19
C TRP A 15 21.19 4.96 -2.30
N LEU A 16 20.34 5.85 -2.83
CA LEU A 16 19.25 6.47 -2.08
C LEU A 16 18.27 5.44 -1.51
N TRP A 17 18.16 4.25 -2.10
CA TRP A 17 17.30 3.16 -1.62
C TRP A 17 17.68 2.62 -0.24
N LEU A 18 18.90 2.88 0.25
CA LEU A 18 19.31 2.47 1.61
C LEU A 18 18.50 3.18 2.70
N LEU A 19 18.13 4.45 2.49
CA LEU A 19 17.33 5.22 3.45
C LEU A 19 15.94 4.59 3.71
N PRO A 20 15.12 4.32 2.68
CA PRO A 20 13.83 3.68 2.90
C PRO A 20 13.94 2.23 3.41
N PHE A 21 15.06 1.53 3.14
CA PHE A 21 15.34 0.23 3.76
C PHE A 21 15.62 0.33 5.27
N ALA A 22 16.41 1.33 5.68
CA ALA A 22 16.60 1.62 7.10
C ALA A 22 15.28 2.01 7.77
N ALA A 23 14.44 2.79 7.09
CA ALA A 23 13.10 3.12 7.57
C ALA A 23 12.20 1.87 7.70
N ALA A 24 12.28 0.93 6.76
CA ALA A 24 11.55 -0.33 6.84
C ALA A 24 12.02 -1.22 7.99
N LEU A 25 13.34 -1.29 8.27
CA LEU A 25 13.87 -1.98 9.46
C LEU A 25 13.37 -1.35 10.76
N TYR A 26 13.22 -0.02 10.77
CA TYR A 26 12.69 0.73 11.90
C TYR A 26 11.17 0.52 12.11
N TYR A 27 10.40 0.28 11.06
CA TYR A 27 8.93 0.26 11.08
C TYR A 27 8.29 -0.56 12.23
N PRO A 28 8.67 -1.81 12.50
CA PRO A 28 8.06 -2.58 13.60
C PRO A 28 8.35 -1.99 14.99
N TRP A 29 9.48 -1.31 15.15
CA TRP A 29 9.86 -0.67 16.41
C TRP A 29 9.03 0.59 16.66
N ALA A 30 8.75 1.38 15.63
CA ALA A 30 7.83 2.51 15.71
C ALA A 30 6.46 2.08 16.25
N LEU A 31 5.92 1.00 15.71
CA LEU A 31 4.65 0.40 16.16
C LEU A 31 4.73 -0.12 17.60
N ARG A 32 5.80 -0.86 17.95
CA ARG A 32 5.99 -1.38 19.31
C ARG A 32 6.06 -0.26 20.35
N TRP A 33 6.79 0.82 20.07
CA TRP A 33 6.92 1.95 20.99
C TRP A 33 5.63 2.78 21.07
N ALA A 34 4.90 2.92 19.96
CA ALA A 34 3.58 3.53 19.99
C ALA A 34 2.62 2.73 20.89
N HIS A 35 2.53 1.42 20.69
CA HIS A 35 1.70 0.52 21.52
C HIS A 35 2.05 0.60 23.00
N ALA A 36 3.34 0.44 23.33
CA ALA A 36 3.81 0.53 24.71
C ALA A 36 3.45 1.88 25.36
N GLY A 37 3.55 2.98 24.59
CA GLY A 37 3.17 4.30 25.07
C GLY A 37 1.67 4.49 25.26
N PHE A 38 0.82 3.91 24.41
CA PHE A 38 -0.64 3.96 24.57
C PHE A 38 -1.11 3.16 25.79
N VAL A 39 -0.53 1.98 26.02
CA VAL A 39 -0.87 1.12 27.17
C VAL A 39 -0.35 1.68 28.50
N ALA A 40 0.84 2.29 28.52
CA ALA A 40 1.46 2.75 29.76
C ALA A 40 0.89 4.06 30.35
N ARG A 41 0.02 4.79 29.63
CA ARG A 41 -0.42 6.16 30.02
C ARG A 41 -1.94 6.41 29.98
N ASP A 42 -2.76 5.38 30.16
CA ASP A 42 -4.23 5.49 29.99
C ASP A 42 -4.63 6.19 28.67
N GLY A 43 -3.83 6.03 27.60
CA GLY A 43 -4.06 6.67 26.30
C GLY A 43 -3.72 8.17 26.20
N SER A 44 -3.26 8.84 27.26
CA SER A 44 -2.97 10.28 27.26
C SER A 44 -1.47 10.59 27.02
N GLY A 45 -1.14 11.09 25.83
CA GLY A 45 0.21 11.56 25.57
C GLY A 45 0.55 11.82 24.10
N VAL A 46 1.33 12.87 23.86
CA VAL A 46 1.84 13.21 22.53
C VAL A 46 2.90 12.20 22.05
N ALA A 47 3.66 11.59 22.98
CA ALA A 47 4.74 10.66 22.65
C ALA A 47 4.30 9.40 21.87
N PRO A 48 3.27 8.61 22.28
CA PRO A 48 2.82 7.47 21.50
C PRO A 48 2.26 7.86 20.13
N LEU A 49 1.61 9.03 20.02
CA LEU A 49 1.17 9.58 18.73
C LEU A 49 2.35 9.91 17.82
N LEU A 50 3.42 10.53 18.35
CA LEU A 50 4.64 10.79 17.59
C LEU A 50 5.30 9.49 17.09
N SER A 51 5.39 8.47 17.94
CA SER A 51 5.90 7.14 17.54
C SER A 51 5.04 6.47 16.47
N LEU A 52 3.71 6.65 16.54
CA LEU A 52 2.82 6.16 15.51
C LEU A 52 3.01 6.95 14.20
N LEU A 53 3.15 8.27 14.27
CA LEU A 53 3.39 9.12 13.11
C LEU A 53 4.70 8.77 12.40
N THR A 54 5.76 8.40 13.13
CA THR A 54 7.00 7.94 12.47
C THR A 54 6.83 6.63 11.71
N ALA A 55 5.87 5.77 12.09
CA ALA A 55 5.51 4.59 11.30
C ALA A 55 4.90 4.99 9.92
N TYR A 56 4.12 6.08 9.85
CA TYR A 56 3.62 6.64 8.59
C TYR A 56 4.71 7.31 7.75
N LEU A 57 5.80 7.77 8.36
CA LEU A 57 6.94 8.33 7.62
C LEU A 57 7.72 7.27 6.84
N VAL A 58 7.62 5.99 7.19
CA VAL A 58 8.31 4.89 6.48
C VAL A 58 7.86 4.77 5.02
N PRO A 59 6.56 4.57 4.72
CA PRO A 59 6.12 4.51 3.33
C PRO A 59 6.33 5.84 2.59
N LEU A 60 6.26 6.97 3.30
CA LEU A 60 6.59 8.29 2.72
C LEU A 60 8.08 8.38 2.32
N ALA A 61 9.00 7.90 3.15
CA ALA A 61 10.43 7.86 2.81
C ALA A 61 10.69 7.00 1.56
N GLY A 62 10.00 5.84 1.45
CA GLY A 62 10.00 5.01 0.24
C GLY A 62 9.51 5.79 -0.99
N PHE A 63 8.39 6.53 -0.83
CA PHE A 63 7.81 7.33 -1.90
C PHE A 63 8.72 8.49 -2.34
N LEU A 64 9.30 9.24 -1.40
CA LEU A 64 10.20 10.35 -1.71
C LEU A 64 11.45 9.84 -2.46
N ALA A 65 12.00 8.70 -2.04
CA ALA A 65 13.11 8.07 -2.73
C ALA A 65 12.74 7.63 -4.16
N LEU A 66 11.64 6.89 -4.35
CA LEU A 66 11.24 6.44 -5.70
C LEU A 66 10.86 7.59 -6.63
N TYR A 67 10.31 8.70 -6.10
CA TYR A 67 10.01 9.90 -6.87
C TYR A 67 11.28 10.63 -7.29
N ALA A 68 12.23 10.81 -6.37
CA ALA A 68 13.54 11.39 -6.68
C ALA A 68 14.29 10.59 -7.75
N LEU A 69 14.26 9.25 -7.65
CA LEU A 69 14.88 8.35 -8.62
C LEU A 69 14.15 8.32 -9.97
N GLY A 70 12.81 8.38 -9.97
CA GLY A 70 12.00 8.34 -11.18
C GLY A 70 12.04 9.61 -12.03
N ARG A 71 12.45 10.75 -11.45
CA ARG A 71 12.46 12.05 -12.14
C ARG A 71 13.70 12.33 -12.98
N GLN A 72 14.71 11.46 -12.90
CA GLN A 72 15.98 11.65 -13.61
C GLN A 72 15.76 11.70 -15.12
N ALA A 73 16.54 12.53 -15.81
CA ALA A 73 16.41 12.73 -17.26
C ALA A 73 16.81 11.47 -18.05
N ALA A 74 17.81 10.74 -17.57
CA ALA A 74 18.24 9.46 -18.10
C ALA A 74 18.26 8.43 -16.97
N LEU A 75 17.61 7.29 -17.18
CA LEU A 75 17.60 6.19 -16.23
C LEU A 75 18.62 5.13 -16.65
N THR A 76 19.40 4.67 -15.67
CA THR A 76 20.27 3.51 -15.80
C THR A 76 19.63 2.29 -15.14
N ASP A 77 20.09 1.09 -15.48
CA ASP A 77 19.62 -0.15 -14.83
C ASP A 77 19.79 -0.10 -13.30
N ARG A 78 20.85 0.54 -12.80
CA ARG A 78 21.05 0.77 -11.37
C ARG A 78 20.01 1.72 -10.76
N LEU A 79 19.71 2.84 -11.42
CA LEU A 79 18.65 3.75 -10.96
C LEU A 79 17.28 3.07 -10.97
N VAL A 80 17.00 2.25 -11.97
CA VAL A 80 15.76 1.46 -12.05
C VAL A 80 15.68 0.44 -10.90
N LEU A 81 16.77 -0.27 -10.62
CA LEU A 81 16.81 -1.20 -9.49
C LEU A 81 16.66 -0.46 -8.15
N ALA A 82 17.37 0.64 -7.92
CA ALA A 82 17.22 1.48 -6.73
C ALA A 82 15.77 1.96 -6.55
N ARG A 83 15.13 2.37 -7.65
CA ARG A 83 13.73 2.79 -7.65
C ARG A 83 12.79 1.64 -7.28
N ARG A 84 13.01 0.44 -7.82
CA ARG A 84 12.23 -0.77 -7.48
C ARG A 84 12.42 -1.19 -6.03
N LEU A 85 13.62 -1.04 -5.48
CA LEU A 85 13.87 -1.29 -4.05
C LEU A 85 13.07 -0.30 -3.18
N ALA A 86 13.05 0.99 -3.54
CA ALA A 86 12.24 1.98 -2.82
C ALA A 86 10.72 1.68 -2.83
N HIS A 87 10.22 1.01 -3.88
CA HIS A 87 8.82 0.53 -3.92
C HIS A 87 8.51 -0.50 -2.82
N LEU A 88 9.47 -1.37 -2.47
CA LEU A 88 9.27 -2.37 -1.41
C LEU A 88 9.05 -1.70 -0.04
N ALA A 89 9.76 -0.61 0.23
CA ALA A 89 9.62 0.14 1.46
C ALA A 89 8.29 0.92 1.55
N VAL A 90 7.75 1.39 0.41
CA VAL A 90 6.37 1.93 0.39
C VAL A 90 5.39 0.89 0.90
N ALA A 91 5.55 -0.36 0.48
CA ALA A 91 4.66 -1.46 0.85
C ALA A 91 5.02 -2.10 2.21
N ALA A 92 5.85 -1.46 3.04
CA ALA A 92 6.23 -2.01 4.34
C ALA A 92 5.04 -2.29 5.28
N PRO A 93 4.02 -1.40 5.42
CA PRO A 93 2.87 -1.68 6.28
C PRO A 93 2.08 -2.95 5.93
N PRO A 94 1.65 -3.18 4.67
CA PRO A 94 0.98 -4.42 4.32
C PRO A 94 1.92 -5.62 4.31
N ALA A 95 3.21 -5.46 3.99
CA ALA A 95 4.18 -6.54 4.06
C ALA A 95 4.39 -7.05 5.49
N TYR A 96 4.52 -6.15 6.47
CA TYR A 96 4.70 -6.52 7.88
C TYR A 96 3.43 -7.18 8.45
N THR A 97 2.26 -6.70 8.02
CA THR A 97 0.98 -7.31 8.38
C THR A 97 0.86 -8.72 7.80
N LEU A 98 1.14 -8.90 6.51
CA LEU A 98 1.13 -10.22 5.86
C LEU A 98 2.12 -11.18 6.53
N LEU A 99 3.35 -10.73 6.80
CA LEU A 99 4.36 -11.52 7.51
C LEU A 99 3.80 -12.02 8.85
N GLY A 100 3.21 -11.11 9.63
CA GLY A 100 2.55 -11.48 10.88
C GLY A 100 1.52 -12.59 10.66
N VAL A 101 0.55 -12.38 9.77
CA VAL A 101 -0.51 -13.38 9.53
C VAL A 101 0.08 -14.74 9.16
N LEU A 102 1.11 -14.79 8.30
CA LEU A 102 1.77 -16.04 7.94
C LEU A 102 2.47 -16.69 9.13
N LEU A 103 3.20 -15.93 9.94
CA LEU A 103 3.86 -16.44 11.14
C LEU A 103 2.85 -16.99 12.15
N TYR A 104 1.73 -16.30 12.36
CA TYR A 104 0.64 -16.75 13.20
C TYR A 104 0.06 -18.09 12.71
N LEU A 105 -0.23 -18.21 11.41
CA LEU A 105 -0.73 -19.45 10.81
C LEU A 105 0.28 -20.62 10.92
N MET A 106 1.58 -20.32 10.89
CA MET A 106 2.65 -21.29 11.13
C MET A 106 2.92 -21.57 12.62
N LYS A 107 2.16 -20.95 13.53
CA LYS A 107 2.34 -21.04 14.99
C LYS A 107 3.69 -20.50 15.50
N ILE A 108 4.29 -19.54 14.78
CA ILE A 108 5.56 -18.87 15.14
C ILE A 108 5.24 -17.51 15.76
N ASN A 109 4.71 -17.51 16.97
CA ASN A 109 4.23 -16.29 17.63
C ASN A 109 5.37 -15.49 18.27
N GLY A 110 5.30 -14.16 18.23
CA GLY A 110 6.23 -13.26 18.91
C GLY A 110 7.58 -13.03 18.21
N HIS A 111 7.80 -13.65 17.05
CA HIS A 111 9.05 -13.53 16.29
C HIS A 111 9.00 -12.54 15.11
N ASP A 112 7.90 -11.82 14.93
CA ASP A 112 7.66 -10.90 13.81
C ASP A 112 8.82 -9.95 13.55
N ILE A 113 9.31 -9.27 14.59
CA ILE A 113 10.41 -8.29 14.45
C ILE A 113 11.71 -8.97 14.05
N ALA A 114 12.01 -10.14 14.63
CA ALA A 114 13.23 -10.88 14.32
C ALA A 114 13.23 -11.37 12.87
N VAL A 115 12.12 -11.98 12.43
CA VAL A 115 11.96 -12.46 11.05
C VAL A 115 11.97 -11.28 10.07
N TRP A 116 11.25 -10.20 10.36
CA TRP A 116 11.27 -8.98 9.55
C TRP A 116 12.68 -8.42 9.42
N THR A 117 13.39 -8.26 10.53
CA THR A 117 14.77 -7.74 10.56
C THR A 117 15.69 -8.62 9.73
N GLY A 118 15.63 -9.95 9.90
CA GLY A 118 16.43 -10.90 9.13
C GLY A 118 16.16 -10.82 7.63
N LEU A 119 14.88 -10.79 7.22
CA LEU A 119 14.48 -10.68 5.81
C LEU A 119 14.97 -9.37 5.18
N TRP A 120 14.82 -8.24 5.88
CA TRP A 120 15.24 -6.94 5.36
C TRP A 120 16.77 -6.77 5.33
N ILE A 121 17.50 -7.32 6.30
CA ILE A 121 18.97 -7.36 6.25
C ILE A 121 19.44 -8.22 5.08
N ALA A 122 18.86 -9.42 4.89
CA ALA A 122 19.19 -10.29 3.77
C ALA A 122 18.88 -9.62 2.42
N LEU A 123 17.71 -9.00 2.29
CA LEU A 123 17.32 -8.26 1.10
C LEU A 123 18.24 -7.06 0.84
N ALA A 124 18.65 -6.32 1.89
CA ALA A 124 19.60 -5.22 1.77
C ALA A 124 20.98 -5.72 1.30
N ALA A 125 21.48 -6.81 1.88
CA ALA A 125 22.77 -7.40 1.50
C ALA A 125 22.76 -7.87 0.04
N LEU A 126 21.74 -8.65 -0.36
CA LEU A 126 21.58 -9.12 -1.73
C LEU A 126 21.43 -7.96 -2.73
N SER A 127 20.68 -6.92 -2.34
CA SER A 127 20.50 -5.73 -3.17
C SER A 127 21.80 -4.93 -3.32
N ALA A 128 22.59 -4.80 -2.25
CA ALA A 128 23.89 -4.15 -2.28
C ALA A 128 24.91 -4.93 -3.13
N MET A 129 24.89 -6.26 -3.06
CA MET A 129 25.69 -7.12 -3.94
C MET A 129 25.29 -6.94 -5.40
N THR A 130 23.98 -6.98 -5.69
CA THR A 130 23.44 -6.80 -7.04
C THR A 130 23.75 -5.40 -7.60
N MET A 131 23.64 -4.36 -6.77
CA MET A 131 24.03 -2.99 -7.11
C MET A 131 25.49 -2.91 -7.55
N ARG A 132 26.40 -3.57 -6.83
CA ARG A 132 27.84 -3.55 -7.13
C ARG A 132 28.16 -4.27 -8.44
N THR A 133 27.47 -5.35 -8.77
CA THR A 133 27.73 -6.17 -9.96
C THR A 133 26.99 -5.69 -11.20
N THR A 134 25.87 -4.98 -11.05
CA THR A 134 25.12 -4.40 -12.17
C THR A 134 25.93 -3.26 -12.79
N LEU A 135 26.08 -3.19 -14.10
CA LEU A 135 26.69 -2.04 -14.77
C LEU A 135 25.63 -0.95 -15.00
N PRO A 136 25.96 0.35 -14.84
CA PRO A 136 25.01 1.45 -15.04
C PRO A 136 24.77 1.72 -16.53
N ARG A 137 24.15 0.78 -17.24
CA ARG A 137 23.77 0.92 -18.66
C ARG A 137 22.47 1.71 -18.78
N PRO A 138 22.24 2.44 -19.89
CA PRO A 138 20.95 3.06 -20.15
C PRO A 138 19.83 2.02 -20.11
N ALA A 139 18.74 2.34 -19.41
CA ALA A 139 17.61 1.43 -19.25
C ALA A 139 16.93 1.18 -20.61
N VAL A 140 16.77 -0.10 -20.98
CA VAL A 140 16.03 -0.50 -22.17
C VAL A 140 14.53 -0.36 -21.90
N LEU A 141 13.83 0.33 -22.79
CA LEU A 141 12.39 0.54 -22.68
C LEU A 141 11.65 -0.52 -23.50
N ASP A 142 10.78 -1.28 -22.84
CA ASP A 142 9.85 -2.16 -23.53
C ASP A 142 8.85 -1.35 -24.39
N ASP A 143 8.44 -1.91 -25.53
CA ASP A 143 7.39 -1.35 -26.38
C ASP A 143 6.05 -1.30 -25.61
N PRO A 144 5.43 -0.10 -25.43
CA PRO A 144 4.13 0.03 -24.79
C PRO A 144 3.01 -0.83 -25.39
N ALA A 145 3.10 -1.19 -26.68
CA ALA A 145 2.09 -1.96 -27.39
C ALA A 145 1.97 -3.39 -26.85
N VAL A 146 3.08 -3.98 -26.38
CA VAL A 146 3.14 -5.33 -25.80
C VAL A 146 2.17 -5.48 -24.63
N TYR A 147 1.98 -4.42 -23.84
CA TYR A 147 1.15 -4.44 -22.63
C TYR A 147 -0.24 -3.80 -22.81
N SER A 148 -0.63 -3.47 -24.03
CA SER A 148 -1.87 -2.74 -24.32
C SER A 148 -3.13 -3.49 -23.85
N ARG A 149 -3.30 -4.74 -24.29
CA ARG A 149 -4.45 -5.60 -23.91
C ARG A 149 -4.51 -5.83 -22.41
N LEU A 150 -3.36 -6.10 -21.79
CA LEU A 150 -3.28 -6.30 -20.34
C LEU A 150 -3.69 -5.05 -19.57
N ARG A 151 -3.30 -3.85 -20.04
CA ARG A 151 -3.68 -2.59 -19.41
C ARG A 151 -5.19 -2.34 -19.49
N VAL A 152 -5.80 -2.61 -20.65
CA VAL A 152 -7.25 -2.49 -20.83
C VAL A 152 -8.00 -3.49 -19.94
N GLY A 153 -7.59 -4.76 -19.94
CA GLY A 153 -8.18 -5.80 -19.09
C GLY A 153 -8.04 -5.49 -17.60
N HIS A 154 -6.88 -5.01 -17.16
CA HIS A 154 -6.66 -4.53 -15.80
C HIS A 154 -7.67 -3.44 -15.44
N GLY A 155 -7.81 -2.40 -16.28
CA GLY A 155 -8.72 -1.29 -16.05
C GLY A 155 -10.21 -1.69 -16.03
N ILE A 156 -10.64 -2.58 -16.93
CA ILE A 156 -12.02 -3.12 -16.93
C ILE A 156 -12.29 -3.88 -15.63
N ALA A 157 -11.36 -4.75 -15.22
CA ALA A 157 -11.49 -5.49 -13.97
C ALA A 157 -11.45 -4.55 -12.74
N SER A 158 -10.65 -3.48 -12.77
CA SER A 158 -10.64 -2.47 -11.69
C SER A 158 -12.00 -1.75 -11.62
N LEU A 159 -12.60 -1.40 -12.76
CA LEU A 159 -13.92 -0.76 -12.80
C LEU A 159 -15.02 -1.70 -12.30
N ALA A 160 -14.99 -2.98 -12.72
CA ALA A 160 -15.93 -3.99 -12.22
C ALA A 160 -15.83 -4.15 -10.70
N LEU A 161 -14.61 -4.28 -10.17
CA LEU A 161 -14.37 -4.34 -8.72
C LEU A 161 -14.82 -3.05 -8.01
N LEU A 162 -14.58 -1.88 -8.61
CA LEU A 162 -14.99 -0.60 -8.04
C LEU A 162 -16.50 -0.55 -7.81
N LEU A 163 -17.27 -0.88 -8.86
CA LEU A 163 -18.72 -0.80 -8.84
C LEU A 163 -19.35 -1.92 -7.99
N ALA A 164 -18.84 -3.15 -8.11
CA ALA A 164 -19.45 -4.31 -7.47
C ALA A 164 -19.03 -4.51 -6.01
N PHE A 165 -17.85 -4.02 -5.60
CA PHE A 165 -17.31 -4.31 -4.27
C PHE A 165 -16.67 -3.10 -3.59
N LEU A 166 -15.67 -2.46 -4.18
CA LEU A 166 -14.84 -1.48 -3.47
C LEU A 166 -15.63 -0.24 -3.02
N ALA A 167 -16.48 0.33 -3.89
CA ALA A 167 -17.26 1.51 -3.52
C ALA A 167 -18.28 1.21 -2.40
N PRO A 168 -19.15 0.18 -2.50
CA PRO A 168 -20.05 -0.14 -1.40
C PRO A 168 -19.31 -0.64 -0.14
N HIS A 169 -18.17 -1.32 -0.28
CA HIS A 169 -17.34 -1.74 0.84
C HIS A 169 -16.74 -0.56 1.62
N LEU A 170 -16.14 0.42 0.92
CA LEU A 170 -15.62 1.63 1.57
C LEU A 170 -16.75 2.46 2.17
N PHE A 171 -17.90 2.56 1.49
CA PHE A 171 -19.09 3.22 2.04
C PHE A 171 -19.53 2.58 3.35
N ASN A 172 -19.61 1.25 3.40
CA ASN A 172 -19.93 0.53 4.64
C ASN A 172 -18.95 0.85 5.77
N HIS A 173 -17.64 0.89 5.48
CA HIS A 173 -16.63 1.27 6.46
C HIS A 173 -16.75 2.73 6.94
N MET A 174 -17.19 3.65 6.08
CA MET A 174 -17.50 5.02 6.51
C MET A 174 -18.62 5.06 7.55
N LEU A 175 -19.59 4.14 7.50
CA LEU A 175 -20.67 4.06 8.48
C LEU A 175 -20.17 3.66 9.88
N GLY A 176 -18.91 3.24 10.02
CA GLY A 176 -18.31 2.95 11.33
C GLY A 176 -18.30 4.16 12.28
N VAL A 177 -18.31 5.40 11.78
CA VAL A 177 -18.47 6.60 12.62
C VAL A 177 -19.89 6.76 13.19
N LEU A 178 -20.86 6.01 12.66
CA LEU A 178 -22.24 5.96 13.16
C LEU A 178 -22.48 4.78 14.10
N GLY A 179 -21.44 4.01 14.43
CA GLY A 179 -21.50 2.88 15.35
C GLY A 179 -21.53 1.51 14.67
N ASN A 180 -21.31 0.49 15.48
CA ASN A 180 -21.15 -0.89 15.01
C ASN A 180 -22.45 -1.42 14.41
N ASP A 181 -23.60 -1.10 15.00
CA ASP A 181 -24.90 -1.61 14.55
C ASP A 181 -25.27 -1.08 13.15
N VAL A 182 -25.01 0.20 12.89
CA VAL A 182 -25.28 0.80 11.56
C VAL A 182 -24.37 0.21 10.50
N HIS A 183 -23.08 0.07 10.81
CA HIS A 183 -22.15 -0.64 9.92
C HIS A 183 -22.59 -2.08 9.69
N MET A 184 -23.02 -2.81 10.74
CA MET A 184 -23.43 -4.21 10.63
C MET A 184 -24.70 -4.38 9.80
N ALA A 185 -25.71 -3.53 9.98
CA ALA A 185 -26.93 -3.58 9.19
C ALA A 185 -26.66 -3.43 7.68
N ALA A 186 -25.81 -2.49 7.31
CA ALA A 186 -25.38 -2.34 5.92
C ALA A 186 -24.49 -3.51 5.46
N MET A 187 -23.60 -4.00 6.33
CA MET A 187 -22.72 -5.13 6.05
C MET A 187 -23.50 -6.41 5.75
N ASP A 188 -24.59 -6.68 6.47
CA ASP A 188 -25.39 -7.90 6.27
C ASP A 188 -26.08 -7.92 4.90
N VAL A 189 -26.58 -6.77 4.43
CA VAL A 189 -27.10 -6.61 3.07
C VAL A 189 -26.01 -6.87 2.03
N LEU A 190 -24.84 -6.26 2.20
CA LEU A 190 -23.73 -6.41 1.26
C LEU A 190 -23.18 -7.85 1.23
N ARG A 191 -23.10 -8.52 2.38
CA ARG A 191 -22.60 -9.89 2.50
C ARG A 191 -23.50 -10.90 1.81
N ALA A 192 -24.81 -10.66 1.73
CA ALA A 192 -25.72 -11.51 0.96
C ALA A 192 -25.31 -11.59 -0.53
N VAL A 193 -24.74 -10.50 -1.07
CA VAL A 193 -24.18 -10.45 -2.42
C VAL A 193 -22.75 -10.99 -2.45
N TYR A 194 -21.88 -10.47 -1.57
CA TYR A 194 -20.44 -10.77 -1.62
C TYR A 194 -20.10 -12.22 -1.33
N ARG A 195 -20.85 -12.87 -0.43
CA ARG A 195 -20.65 -14.27 -0.02
C ARG A 195 -21.52 -15.23 -0.83
N HIS A 196 -22.20 -14.77 -1.88
CA HIS A 196 -22.94 -15.64 -2.79
C HIS A 196 -21.98 -16.59 -3.51
N GLY A 197 -22.32 -17.87 -3.63
CA GLY A 197 -21.43 -18.93 -4.11
C GLY A 197 -20.86 -18.71 -5.52
N ALA A 198 -21.54 -17.92 -6.36
CA ALA A 198 -21.03 -17.52 -7.68
C ALA A 198 -20.25 -16.19 -7.67
N VAL A 199 -20.59 -15.26 -6.78
CA VAL A 199 -20.01 -13.90 -6.76
C VAL A 199 -18.66 -13.92 -6.04
N GLU A 200 -18.56 -14.64 -4.93
CA GLU A 200 -17.35 -14.70 -4.12
C GLU A 200 -16.12 -15.19 -4.93
N PRO A 201 -16.20 -16.32 -5.67
CA PRO A 201 -15.06 -16.77 -6.50
C PRO A 201 -14.71 -15.79 -7.61
N VAL A 202 -15.69 -15.08 -8.18
CA VAL A 202 -15.45 -14.09 -9.24
C VAL A 202 -14.70 -12.89 -8.66
N LEU A 203 -15.13 -12.36 -7.51
CA LEU A 203 -14.44 -11.26 -6.83
C LEU A 203 -13.00 -11.64 -6.49
N ILE A 204 -12.78 -12.82 -5.91
CA ILE A 204 -11.45 -13.35 -5.60
C ILE A 204 -10.59 -13.43 -6.87
N THR A 205 -11.13 -14.00 -7.95
CA THR A 205 -10.44 -14.09 -9.25
C THR A 205 -10.04 -12.72 -9.78
N LEU A 206 -10.94 -11.74 -9.71
CA LEU A 206 -10.66 -10.38 -10.14
C LEU A 206 -9.55 -9.73 -9.30
N PHE A 207 -9.55 -9.93 -7.98
CA PHE A 207 -8.47 -9.44 -7.11
C PHE A 207 -7.11 -10.08 -7.44
N PHE A 208 -7.07 -11.39 -7.68
CA PHE A 208 -5.84 -12.05 -8.15
C PHE A 208 -5.39 -11.50 -9.50
N LEU A 209 -6.32 -11.28 -10.43
CA LEU A 209 -6.01 -10.64 -11.70
C LEU A 209 -5.43 -9.24 -11.49
N GLN A 210 -5.98 -8.43 -10.57
CA GLN A 210 -5.44 -7.10 -10.25
C GLN A 210 -4.00 -7.18 -9.73
N ILE A 211 -3.70 -8.10 -8.81
CA ILE A 211 -2.35 -8.30 -8.29
C ILE A 211 -1.39 -8.68 -9.43
N LEU A 212 -1.68 -9.75 -10.16
CA LEU A 212 -0.78 -10.30 -11.15
C LEU A 212 -0.56 -9.33 -12.32
N SER A 213 -1.64 -8.79 -12.89
CA SER A 213 -1.54 -7.83 -13.99
C SER A 213 -0.87 -6.53 -13.54
N GLY A 214 -1.13 -6.05 -12.32
CA GLY A 214 -0.49 -4.86 -11.76
C GLY A 214 1.04 -5.03 -11.62
N LEU A 215 1.50 -6.19 -11.13
CA LEU A 215 2.93 -6.49 -11.01
C LEU A 215 3.63 -6.54 -12.38
N VAL A 216 2.98 -7.12 -13.39
CA VAL A 216 3.51 -7.12 -14.77
C VAL A 216 3.58 -5.70 -15.33
N LEU A 217 2.54 -4.89 -15.14
CA LEU A 217 2.47 -3.51 -15.64
C LEU A 217 3.42 -2.55 -14.90
N LEU A 218 3.84 -2.88 -13.68
CA LEU A 218 4.79 -2.11 -12.89
C LEU A 218 6.19 -2.08 -13.52
N LYS A 219 6.66 -3.24 -14.03
CA LYS A 219 8.02 -3.40 -14.56
C LYS A 219 8.41 -2.36 -15.62
N PRO A 220 7.66 -2.20 -16.73
CA PRO A 220 8.00 -1.21 -17.76
C PRO A 220 7.79 0.24 -17.28
N LYS A 221 6.90 0.50 -16.32
CA LYS A 221 6.68 1.85 -15.77
C LYS A 221 7.85 2.33 -14.91
N THR A 222 8.47 1.44 -14.14
CA THR A 222 9.63 1.80 -13.29
C THR A 222 10.88 2.18 -14.08
N ALA A 223 11.00 1.70 -15.32
CA ALA A 223 12.10 2.00 -16.24
C ALA A 223 11.93 3.35 -16.98
N ARG A 224 10.81 4.05 -16.79
CA ARG A 224 10.50 5.32 -17.47
C ARG A 224 10.60 6.48 -16.50
N ARG A 225 10.97 7.64 -17.05
CA ARG A 225 10.86 8.91 -16.32
C ARG A 225 9.42 9.10 -15.87
N ALA A 226 9.25 9.56 -14.64
CA ALA A 226 7.96 9.68 -14.01
C ALA A 226 7.82 11.04 -13.31
N ASP A 227 6.64 11.63 -13.45
CA ASP A 227 6.21 12.72 -12.60
C ASP A 227 5.67 12.21 -11.25
N MET A 228 5.05 13.11 -10.48
CA MET A 228 4.49 12.81 -9.17
C MET A 228 3.33 11.81 -9.26
N LEU A 229 2.40 11.99 -10.20
CA LEU A 229 1.23 11.14 -10.35
C LEU A 229 1.61 9.76 -10.93
N ASP A 230 2.60 9.72 -11.82
CA ASP A 230 3.16 8.46 -12.31
C ASP A 230 3.83 7.66 -11.18
N SER A 231 4.54 8.37 -10.29
CA SER A 231 5.17 7.78 -9.11
C SER A 231 4.13 7.31 -8.09
N LEU A 232 3.05 8.08 -7.88
CA LEU A 232 1.93 7.67 -7.03
C LEU A 232 1.21 6.44 -7.58
N GLN A 233 1.02 6.33 -8.89
CA GLN A 233 0.44 5.14 -9.52
C GLN A 233 1.26 3.88 -9.24
N THR A 234 2.58 3.94 -9.37
CA THR A 234 3.44 2.77 -9.16
C THR A 234 3.61 2.44 -7.67
N ALA A 235 3.71 3.46 -6.82
CA ALA A 235 3.77 3.32 -5.36
C ALA A 235 2.48 2.73 -4.78
N SER A 236 1.32 3.24 -5.20
CA SER A 236 0.02 2.67 -4.82
C SER A 236 -0.14 1.24 -5.35
N GLY A 237 0.28 0.96 -6.59
CA GLY A 237 0.16 -0.38 -7.17
C GLY A 237 0.88 -1.46 -6.37
N ILE A 238 2.14 -1.23 -5.98
CA ILE A 238 2.89 -2.21 -5.17
C ILE A 238 2.32 -2.34 -3.76
N TYR A 239 1.89 -1.23 -3.16
CA TYR A 239 1.27 -1.23 -1.84
C TYR A 239 -0.02 -2.06 -1.88
N LEU A 240 -0.89 -1.81 -2.86
CA LEU A 240 -2.16 -2.50 -3.01
C LEU A 240 -1.99 -3.97 -3.33
N ALA A 241 -0.98 -4.35 -4.11
CA ALA A 241 -0.68 -5.76 -4.40
C ALA A 241 -0.44 -6.55 -3.10
N LEU A 242 0.40 -6.03 -2.19
CA LEU A 242 0.63 -6.65 -0.88
C LEU A 242 -0.53 -6.47 0.08
N PHE A 243 -1.23 -5.34 0.02
CA PHE A 243 -2.42 -5.10 0.83
C PHE A 243 -3.52 -6.11 0.52
N ILE A 244 -3.87 -6.32 -0.75
CA ILE A 244 -4.90 -7.27 -1.16
C ILE A 244 -4.50 -8.68 -0.74
N ALA A 245 -3.25 -9.08 -0.97
CA ALA A 245 -2.75 -10.39 -0.55
C ALA A 245 -2.87 -10.59 0.98
N SER A 246 -2.46 -9.59 1.77
CA SER A 246 -2.59 -9.58 3.23
C SER A 246 -4.05 -9.63 3.69
N HIS A 247 -4.87 -8.75 3.13
CA HIS A 247 -6.25 -8.51 3.57
C HIS A 247 -7.15 -9.71 3.26
N ILE A 248 -7.08 -10.25 2.03
CA ILE A 248 -7.84 -11.44 1.64
C ILE A 248 -7.39 -12.65 2.46
N ASN A 249 -6.08 -12.83 2.68
CA ASN A 249 -5.60 -13.93 3.53
C ASN A 249 -6.12 -13.82 4.97
N SER A 250 -6.15 -12.62 5.55
CA SER A 250 -6.73 -12.39 6.87
C SER A 250 -8.22 -12.72 6.93
N VAL A 251 -9.00 -12.28 5.94
CA VAL A 251 -10.46 -12.47 5.91
C VAL A 251 -10.82 -13.94 5.69
N PHE A 252 -10.20 -14.59 4.71
CA PHE A 252 -10.59 -15.95 4.32
C PHE A 252 -9.89 -17.03 5.15
N VAL A 253 -8.58 -16.90 5.37
CA VAL A 253 -7.78 -17.96 6.00
C VAL A 253 -7.66 -17.72 7.50
N LEU A 254 -7.21 -16.54 7.94
CA LEU A 254 -7.03 -16.28 9.37
C LEU A 254 -8.36 -16.27 10.14
N ALA A 255 -9.42 -15.71 9.55
CA ALA A 255 -10.70 -15.58 10.21
C ALA A 255 -11.70 -16.66 9.78
N ARG A 256 -12.25 -16.59 8.56
CA ARG A 256 -13.40 -17.42 8.16
C ARG A 256 -13.12 -18.91 8.19
N TYR A 257 -11.95 -19.36 7.73
CA TYR A 257 -11.57 -20.78 7.75
C TYR A 257 -11.56 -21.35 9.19
N PHE A 258 -11.23 -20.52 10.18
CA PHE A 258 -11.25 -20.88 11.60
C PHE A 258 -12.55 -20.49 12.33
N GLY A 259 -13.60 -20.11 11.60
CA GLY A 259 -14.93 -19.85 12.17
C GLY A 259 -15.14 -18.45 12.77
N THR A 260 -14.18 -17.53 12.62
CA THR A 260 -14.33 -16.16 13.09
C THR A 260 -15.13 -15.33 12.09
N ASP A 261 -16.19 -14.65 12.53
CA ASP A 261 -16.91 -13.71 11.67
C ASP A 261 -16.10 -12.42 11.46
N THR A 262 -15.98 -12.01 10.21
CA THR A 262 -15.18 -10.86 9.78
C THR A 262 -15.96 -9.55 9.86
N ASN A 263 -16.59 -9.30 11.02
CA ASN A 263 -17.44 -8.14 11.28
C ASN A 263 -16.62 -6.89 11.64
N TYR A 264 -17.32 -5.79 11.92
CA TYR A 264 -16.65 -4.53 12.27
C TYR A 264 -15.81 -4.65 13.53
N ALA A 265 -16.37 -5.25 14.59
CA ALA A 265 -15.70 -5.45 15.87
C ALA A 265 -14.36 -6.19 15.69
N TRP A 266 -14.34 -7.25 14.87
CA TRP A 266 -13.12 -7.96 14.50
C TRP A 266 -12.14 -7.06 13.73
N ALA A 267 -12.63 -6.28 12.76
CA ALA A 267 -11.80 -5.41 11.93
C ALA A 267 -11.12 -4.27 12.71
N ILE A 268 -11.74 -3.79 13.80
CA ILE A 268 -11.19 -2.74 14.66
C ILE A 268 -10.53 -3.28 15.94
N GLY A 269 -10.53 -4.60 16.14
CA GLY A 269 -9.87 -5.24 17.27
C GLY A 269 -10.60 -5.09 18.61
N GLU A 270 -11.92 -4.99 18.61
CA GLU A 270 -12.70 -4.90 19.85
C GLU A 270 -12.49 -6.11 20.79
N PRO A 271 -12.56 -5.89 22.12
CA PRO A 271 -12.81 -4.62 22.81
C PRO A 271 -11.55 -3.75 23.00
N VAL A 272 -10.36 -4.28 22.69
CA VAL A 272 -9.06 -3.62 22.98
C VAL A 272 -8.75 -2.49 22.00
N GLY A 273 -9.32 -2.55 20.80
CA GLY A 273 -9.13 -1.58 19.73
C GLY A 273 -7.80 -1.75 18.99
N LEU A 274 -7.58 -0.87 18.00
CA LEU A 274 -6.39 -0.92 17.16
C LEU A 274 -5.11 -0.56 17.91
N VAL A 275 -5.14 0.36 18.87
CA VAL A 275 -3.93 0.85 19.54
C VAL A 275 -3.59 0.13 20.85
N GLY A 276 -4.58 -0.54 21.46
CA GLY A 276 -4.40 -1.21 22.75
C GLY A 276 -3.73 -2.58 22.64
N ASP A 277 -3.75 -3.21 21.46
CA ASP A 277 -3.18 -4.53 21.23
C ASP A 277 -1.90 -4.47 20.37
N ALA A 278 -0.90 -5.24 20.77
CA ALA A 278 0.43 -5.25 20.16
C ALA A 278 0.42 -5.80 18.73
N TRP A 279 -0.58 -6.62 18.39
CA TRP A 279 -0.81 -7.07 17.04
C TRP A 279 -1.55 -6.02 16.23
N ASN A 280 -2.69 -5.56 16.72
CA ASN A 280 -3.64 -4.72 15.99
C ASN A 280 -3.08 -3.34 15.63
N ILE A 281 -2.08 -2.81 16.35
CA ILE A 281 -1.53 -1.48 16.04
C ILE A 281 -0.97 -1.36 14.63
N ARG A 282 -0.49 -2.47 14.04
CA ARG A 282 -0.03 -2.51 12.66
C ARG A 282 -1.14 -2.29 11.64
N LEU A 283 -2.38 -2.61 12.02
CA LEU A 283 -3.55 -2.52 11.15
C LEU A 283 -3.90 -1.06 10.82
N LEU A 284 -3.55 -0.12 11.70
CA LEU A 284 -3.88 1.29 11.50
C LEU A 284 -3.19 1.88 10.25
N PRO A 285 -1.84 1.91 10.11
CA PRO A 285 -1.18 2.32 8.87
C PRO A 285 -1.40 1.34 7.71
N HIS A 286 -1.71 0.07 7.98
CA HIS A 286 -2.06 -0.92 6.95
C HIS A 286 -3.39 -0.58 6.26
N TYR A 287 -4.43 -0.18 7.00
CA TYR A 287 -5.75 0.14 6.45
C TYR A 287 -5.84 1.57 5.93
N SER A 288 -5.44 2.56 6.72
CA SER A 288 -5.62 3.98 6.35
C SER A 288 -4.86 4.33 5.08
N ILE A 289 -3.61 3.88 4.96
CA ILE A 289 -2.79 4.11 3.76
C ILE A 289 -3.34 3.29 2.58
N ALA A 290 -3.86 2.09 2.80
CA ALA A 290 -4.49 1.30 1.72
C ALA A 290 -5.70 1.99 1.12
N VAL A 291 -6.61 2.50 1.95
CA VAL A 291 -7.80 3.21 1.50
C VAL A 291 -7.40 4.44 0.68
N TRP A 292 -6.46 5.23 1.20
CA TRP A 292 -5.97 6.40 0.49
C TRP A 292 -5.30 6.02 -0.84
N LEU A 293 -4.37 5.05 -0.82
CA LEU A 293 -3.66 4.62 -2.01
C LEU A 293 -4.55 3.92 -3.03
N LEU A 294 -5.63 3.25 -2.62
CA LEU A 294 -6.64 2.71 -3.53
C LEU A 294 -7.27 3.83 -4.35
N ILE A 295 -7.71 4.89 -3.69
CA ILE A 295 -8.35 6.03 -4.38
C ILE A 295 -7.32 6.79 -5.23
N VAL A 296 -6.09 6.96 -4.74
CA VAL A 296 -4.97 7.50 -5.54
C VAL A 296 -4.70 6.65 -6.78
N HIS A 297 -4.70 5.32 -6.66
CA HIS A 297 -4.46 4.42 -7.78
C HIS A 297 -5.55 4.53 -8.85
N LEU A 298 -6.82 4.60 -8.42
CA LEU A 298 -7.97 4.80 -9.29
C LEU A 298 -7.94 6.19 -9.96
N ALA A 299 -7.58 7.23 -9.22
CA ALA A 299 -7.46 8.60 -9.74
C ALA A 299 -6.37 8.71 -10.80
N CYS A 300 -5.21 8.09 -10.56
CA CYS A 300 -4.13 8.05 -11.54
C CYS A 300 -4.49 7.16 -12.75
N GLY A 301 -5.26 6.08 -12.54
CA GLY A 301 -5.86 5.28 -13.61
C GLY A 301 -6.82 6.08 -14.48
N LEU A 302 -7.68 6.90 -13.87
CA LEU A 302 -8.57 7.83 -14.56
C LEU A 302 -7.77 8.84 -15.41
N ARG A 303 -6.68 9.41 -14.88
CA ARG A 303 -5.78 10.29 -15.66
C ARG A 303 -5.25 9.58 -16.90
N VAL A 304 -4.84 8.31 -16.79
CA VAL A 304 -4.39 7.52 -17.95
C VAL A 304 -5.50 7.34 -18.97
N VAL A 305 -6.73 7.02 -18.54
CA VAL A 305 -7.89 6.87 -19.44
C VAL A 305 -8.22 8.19 -20.12
N MET A 306 -8.28 9.30 -19.39
CA MET A 306 -8.58 10.62 -19.92
C MET A 306 -7.56 11.05 -20.99
N ARG A 307 -6.26 10.85 -20.72
CA ARG A 307 -5.19 11.14 -21.69
C ARG A 307 -5.31 10.28 -22.94
N GLY A 308 -5.71 9.01 -22.78
CA GLY A 308 -5.99 8.10 -23.91
C GLY A 308 -7.15 8.56 -24.80
N HIS A 309 -8.06 9.38 -24.27
CA HIS A 309 -9.21 9.96 -24.99
C HIS A 309 -9.02 11.46 -25.31
N GLY A 310 -7.76 11.93 -25.37
CA GLY A 310 -7.44 13.28 -25.86
C GLY A 310 -7.61 14.42 -24.84
N ALA A 311 -7.83 14.13 -23.56
CA ALA A 311 -7.83 15.18 -22.54
C ALA A 311 -6.41 15.78 -22.39
N SER A 312 -6.34 17.10 -22.17
CA SER A 312 -5.07 17.78 -21.90
C SER A 312 -4.44 17.33 -20.59
N GLU A 313 -3.12 17.49 -20.48
CA GLU A 313 -2.38 17.14 -19.26
C GLU A 313 -2.94 17.87 -18.03
N SER A 314 -3.15 19.19 -18.13
CA SER A 314 -3.72 20.01 -17.05
C SER A 314 -5.09 19.50 -16.59
N ARG A 315 -6.00 19.20 -17.52
CA ARG A 315 -7.35 18.71 -17.19
C ARG A 315 -7.31 17.34 -16.52
N SER A 316 -6.51 16.43 -17.06
CA SER A 316 -6.37 15.07 -16.52
C SER A 316 -5.70 15.04 -15.15
N ALA A 317 -4.69 15.91 -14.92
CA ALA A 317 -4.03 16.07 -13.63
C ALA A 317 -4.97 16.72 -12.59
N ALA A 318 -5.71 17.76 -12.96
CA ALA A 318 -6.68 18.41 -12.08
C ALA A 318 -7.78 17.43 -11.64
N ALA A 319 -8.31 16.62 -12.56
CA ALA A 319 -9.29 15.58 -12.23
C ALA A 319 -8.71 14.55 -11.24
N ALA A 320 -7.49 14.04 -11.49
CA ALA A 320 -6.84 13.11 -10.57
C ALA A 320 -6.62 13.72 -9.18
N LEU A 321 -6.13 14.95 -9.10
CA LEU A 321 -5.91 15.64 -7.82
C LEU A 321 -7.22 15.90 -7.07
N GLY A 322 -8.31 16.23 -7.78
CA GLY A 322 -9.64 16.37 -7.19
C GLY A 322 -10.14 15.07 -6.57
N VAL A 323 -10.00 13.94 -7.27
CA VAL A 323 -10.36 12.62 -6.76
C VAL A 323 -9.48 12.22 -5.57
N ILE A 324 -8.18 12.52 -5.60
CA ILE A 324 -7.28 12.30 -4.45
C ILE A 324 -7.74 13.12 -3.24
N GLY A 325 -8.15 14.37 -3.42
CA GLY A 325 -8.70 15.22 -2.36
C GLY A 325 -9.92 14.59 -1.68
N VAL A 326 -10.89 14.10 -2.48
CA VAL A 326 -12.04 13.34 -1.96
C VAL A 326 -11.60 12.07 -1.24
N GLY A 327 -10.61 11.36 -1.79
CA GLY A 327 -10.06 10.15 -1.17
C GLY A 327 -9.41 10.39 0.19
N SER A 328 -8.78 11.53 0.38
CA SER A 328 -8.26 11.94 1.69
C SER A 328 -9.39 12.10 2.71
N LEU A 329 -10.51 12.73 2.35
CA LEU A 329 -11.67 12.86 3.23
C LEU A 329 -12.28 11.50 3.58
N VAL A 330 -12.48 10.62 2.59
CA VAL A 330 -12.98 9.25 2.81
C VAL A 330 -12.08 8.49 3.78
N THR A 331 -10.76 8.56 3.58
CA THR A 331 -9.77 7.92 4.45
C THR A 331 -9.85 8.45 5.87
N MET A 332 -9.99 9.76 6.04
CA MET A 332 -10.11 10.39 7.37
C MET A 332 -11.35 9.90 8.11
N VAL A 333 -12.52 9.86 7.43
CA VAL A 333 -13.77 9.39 8.04
C VAL A 333 -13.66 7.94 8.47
N ILE A 334 -13.18 7.06 7.59
CA ILE A 334 -12.97 5.63 7.88
C ILE A 334 -12.01 5.48 9.06
N THR A 335 -10.85 6.12 9.01
CA THR A 335 -9.82 6.01 10.05
C THR A 335 -10.35 6.50 11.39
N ALA A 336 -11.08 7.62 11.41
CA ALA A 336 -11.68 8.15 12.63
C ALA A 336 -12.67 7.15 13.26
N GLY A 337 -13.55 6.55 12.45
CA GLY A 337 -14.48 5.51 12.91
C GLY A 337 -13.76 4.28 13.45
N MET A 338 -12.69 3.84 12.79
CA MET A 338 -11.88 2.69 13.20
C MET A 338 -11.10 2.95 14.50
N THR A 339 -10.74 4.20 14.77
CA THR A 339 -10.09 4.61 16.03
C THR A 339 -11.08 4.99 17.13
N GLY A 340 -12.38 4.77 16.94
CA GLY A 340 -13.41 4.93 17.97
C GLY A 340 -14.18 6.24 17.95
N LEU A 341 -13.97 7.15 16.99
CA LEU A 341 -14.83 8.33 16.84
C LEU A 341 -16.27 7.88 16.54
N ARG A 342 -17.24 8.46 17.25
CA ARG A 342 -18.68 8.28 17.00
C ARG A 342 -19.34 9.66 16.85
N LEU A 343 -20.21 9.81 15.86
CA LEU A 343 -20.95 11.06 15.59
C LEU A 343 -22.33 11.10 16.27
N ALA A 344 -22.80 9.95 16.76
CA ALA A 344 -24.04 9.79 17.49
C ALA A 344 -23.85 8.74 18.60
#